data_AF-A0A2P4T176-F1
#
_entry.id   AF-A0A2P4T176-F1
#
_cell.length_a   1.000
_cell.length_b   1.000
_cell.length_c   1.000
_cell.angle_alpha   90.00
_cell.angle_beta   90.00
_cell.angle_gamma   90.00
#
_symmetry.space_group_name_H-M   'P 1'
#
loop_
_entity.id
_entity.type
_entity.pdbx_description
1 polymer ?
#
loop_
_entity_poly.entity_id
_entity_poly.type
_entity_poly.pdbx_seq_one_letter_code
_entity_poly.pdbx_strand_id
1 'polypeptide(L)'
;MCFVSLCSDLEEYHKKKAVNHLKTNLLYMTSGRCVADKAVTQQVLTQNRGRKSKDRPAEKKEKKKPEGTVFTEEDFRKFEREYFGIP
;
A
#
# COMPACT_ATOMS: atom_id res chain seq x y z
N MET A 1 53.18 -19.19 -8.35
CA MET A 1 52.01 -19.87 -8.96
C MET A 1 50.67 -19.23 -8.53
N CYS A 2 50.38 -19.02 -7.24
CA CYS A 2 49.07 -18.49 -6.81
C CYS A 2 48.73 -17.05 -7.25
N PHE A 3 49.72 -16.16 -7.37
CA PHE A 3 49.47 -14.76 -7.77
C PHE A 3 48.98 -14.63 -9.22
N VAL A 4 49.52 -15.46 -10.12
CA VAL A 4 49.13 -15.49 -11.54
C VAL A 4 47.72 -16.07 -11.72
N SER A 5 47.37 -17.10 -10.92
CA SER A 5 46.02 -17.66 -10.90
C SER A 5 44.99 -16.62 -10.48
N LEU A 6 45.25 -15.88 -9.40
CA LEU A 6 44.33 -14.86 -8.90
C LEU A 6 44.07 -13.75 -9.92
N CYS A 7 45.09 -13.31 -10.66
CA CYS A 7 44.92 -12.35 -11.75
C CYS A 7 44.02 -12.91 -12.87
N SER A 8 44.22 -14.17 -13.27
CA SER A 8 43.38 -14.84 -14.28
C SER A 8 41.92 -15.01 -13.80
N ASP A 9 41.73 -15.38 -12.54
CA ASP A 9 40.42 -15.57 -11.92
C ASP A 9 39.65 -14.23 -11.83
N LEU A 10 40.35 -13.13 -11.51
CA LEU A 10 39.79 -11.79 -11.50
C LEU A 10 39.41 -11.31 -12.91
N GLU A 11 40.25 -11.57 -13.91
CA GLU A 11 39.93 -11.23 -15.30
C GLU A 11 38.69 -11.98 -15.81
N GLU A 12 38.57 -13.28 -15.50
CA GLU A 12 37.41 -14.08 -15.87
C GLU A 12 36.14 -13.61 -15.15
N TYR A 13 36.24 -13.26 -13.87
CA TYR A 13 35.16 -12.65 -13.12
C TYR A 13 34.68 -11.33 -13.76
N HIS A 14 35.61 -10.46 -14.17
CA HIS A 14 35.28 -9.20 -14.83
C HIS A 14 34.63 -9.41 -16.20
N LYS A 15 35.03 -10.43 -16.97
CA LYS A 15 34.39 -10.79 -18.26
C LYS A 15 32.95 -11.26 -18.10
N LYS A 16 32.66 -11.99 -17.02
CA LYS A 16 31.32 -12.53 -16.71
C LYS A 16 30.44 -11.55 -15.92
N LYS A 17 31.00 -10.42 -15.47
CA LYS A 17 30.28 -9.46 -14.64
C LYS A 17 29.12 -8.85 -15.44
N ALA A 18 27.90 -9.08 -14.96
CA ALA A 18 26.71 -8.53 -15.57
C ALA A 18 26.76 -6.99 -15.56
N VAL A 19 26.30 -6.39 -16.65
CA VAL A 19 26.21 -4.92 -16.75
C VAL A 19 25.14 -4.42 -15.78
N ASN A 20 25.52 -3.46 -14.92
CA ASN A 20 24.59 -2.85 -13.98
C ASN A 20 23.87 -1.67 -14.63
N HIS A 21 22.56 -1.80 -14.81
CA HIS A 21 21.70 -0.76 -15.40
C HIS A 21 20.90 0.06 -14.39
N LEU A 22 21.18 -0.07 -13.08
CA LEU A 22 20.40 0.56 -12.02
C LEU A 22 20.24 2.07 -12.21
N LYS A 23 21.32 2.80 -12.53
CA LYS A 23 21.26 4.26 -12.73
C LYS A 23 20.40 4.65 -13.93
N THR A 24 20.55 3.94 -15.05
CA THR A 24 19.76 4.19 -16.27
C THR A 24 18.29 3.92 -16.04
N ASN A 25 17.96 2.83 -15.33
CA ASN A 25 16.59 2.46 -15.00
C ASN A 25 15.95 3.47 -14.04
N LEU A 26 16.68 3.89 -13.00
CA LEU A 26 16.21 4.91 -12.06
C LEU A 26 15.94 6.23 -12.77
N LEU A 27 16.83 6.65 -13.68
CA LEU A 27 16.61 7.85 -14.49
C LEU A 27 15.33 7.71 -15.31
N TYR A 28 15.15 6.61 -16.03
CA TYR A 28 13.93 6.36 -16.82
C TYR A 28 12.65 6.36 -15.98
N MET A 29 12.66 5.71 -14.82
CA MET A 29 11.49 5.64 -13.92
C MET A 29 11.14 6.99 -13.28
N THR A 30 12.12 7.88 -13.14
CA THR A 30 11.93 9.18 -12.46
C THR A 30 11.82 10.36 -13.42
N SER A 31 12.34 10.25 -14.64
CA SER A 31 12.31 11.31 -15.66
C SER A 31 10.92 11.55 -16.23
N GLY A 32 10.06 10.53 -16.23
CA GLY A 32 8.71 10.59 -16.78
C GLY A 32 7.66 10.97 -15.74
N ARG A 33 7.63 12.23 -15.28
CA ARG A 33 6.46 12.78 -14.58
C ARG A 33 5.89 13.95 -15.37
N CYS A 34 5.15 13.64 -16.43
CA CYS A 34 4.28 14.60 -17.08
C CYS A 34 3.06 14.81 -16.17
N VAL A 35 3.15 15.78 -15.27
CA VAL A 35 2.00 16.23 -14.49
C VAL A 35 1.16 17.11 -15.41
N ALA A 36 -0.10 16.73 -15.62
CA ALA A 36 -1.04 17.58 -16.35
C ALA A 36 -1.13 18.95 -15.68
N ASP A 37 -1.35 20.00 -16.47
CA ASP A 37 -1.52 21.35 -15.93
C ASP A 37 -2.59 21.33 -14.81
N LYS A 38 -2.35 22.13 -13.77
CA LYS A 38 -3.25 22.19 -12.61
C LYS A 38 -4.68 22.55 -13.04
N ALA A 39 -4.83 23.47 -14.00
CA ALA A 39 -6.14 23.86 -14.53
C ALA A 39 -6.84 22.71 -15.23
N VAL A 40 -6.12 21.96 -16.08
CA VAL A 40 -6.65 20.77 -16.77
C VAL A 40 -7.06 19.70 -15.76
N THR A 41 -6.22 19.47 -14.75
CA THR A 41 -6.51 18.52 -13.67
C THR A 41 -7.79 18.92 -12.92
N GLN A 42 -7.95 20.20 -12.57
CA GLN A 42 -9.16 20.70 -11.90
C GLN A 42 -10.40 20.61 -12.80
N GLN A 43 -10.26 20.87 -14.10
CA GLN A 43 -11.35 20.73 -15.07
C GLN A 43 -11.85 19.28 -15.12
N VAL A 44 -10.95 18.31 -15.25
CA VAL A 44 -11.28 16.88 -15.25
C VAL A 44 -11.92 16.46 -13.93
N LEU A 45 -11.38 16.90 -12.79
CA LEU A 45 -11.97 16.59 -11.48
C LEU A 45 -13.39 17.15 -11.34
N THR A 46 -13.62 18.37 -11.82
CA THR A 46 -14.93 19.03 -11.77
C THR A 46 -15.94 18.30 -12.65
N GLN A 47 -15.55 17.93 -13.88
CA GLN A 47 -16.41 17.17 -14.80
C GLN A 47 -16.81 15.80 -14.23
N ASN A 48 -15.90 15.13 -13.52
CA ASN A 48 -16.14 13.80 -12.97
C ASN A 48 -16.83 13.83 -11.60
N ARG A 49 -17.06 15.02 -11.03
CA ARG A 49 -17.67 15.17 -9.71
C ARG A 49 -19.12 14.70 -9.73
N GLY A 50 -19.53 13.97 -8.69
CA GLY A 50 -20.91 13.52 -8.51
C GLY A 50 -21.19 12.10 -9.00
N ARG A 51 -20.26 11.47 -9.73
CA ARG A 51 -20.34 10.04 -10.07
C ARG A 51 -19.82 9.12 -8.97
N LYS A 52 -18.94 9.63 -8.09
CA LYS A 52 -18.34 8.82 -7.02
C LYS A 52 -19.22 8.90 -5.78
N SER A 53 -19.35 7.78 -5.06
CA SER A 53 -20.11 7.70 -3.80
C SER A 53 -19.67 8.78 -2.78
N LYS A 54 -18.37 9.08 -2.73
CA LYS A 54 -17.79 10.13 -1.87
C LYS A 54 -18.21 11.58 -2.23
N ASP A 55 -18.61 11.81 -3.48
CA ASP A 55 -19.06 13.13 -3.93
C ASP A 55 -20.55 13.33 -3.60
N ARG A 56 -21.25 12.23 -3.30
CA ARG A 56 -22.64 12.29 -2.86
C ARG A 56 -22.64 12.88 -1.45
N PRO A 57 -23.45 13.92 -1.17
CA PRO A 57 -23.64 14.38 0.19
C PRO A 57 -24.09 13.17 1.02
N ALA A 58 -23.45 12.97 2.18
CA ALA A 58 -23.86 11.93 3.10
C ALA A 58 -25.36 12.13 3.34
N GLU A 59 -26.18 11.17 2.90
CA GLU A 59 -27.59 11.15 3.26
C GLU A 59 -27.60 11.26 4.78
N LYS A 60 -28.27 12.28 5.30
CA LYS A 60 -28.52 12.44 6.73
C LYS A 60 -29.44 11.31 7.15
N LYS A 61 -28.92 10.08 7.19
CA LYS A 61 -29.58 8.97 7.83
C LYS A 61 -29.49 9.28 9.30
N GLU A 62 -30.64 9.51 9.92
CA GLU A 62 -30.76 9.46 11.36
C GLU A 62 -29.99 8.22 11.80
N LYS A 63 -29.00 8.40 12.68
CA LYS A 63 -28.26 7.27 13.24
C LYS A 63 -29.32 6.36 13.83
N LYS A 64 -29.54 5.19 13.21
CA LYS A 64 -30.40 4.17 13.79
C LYS A 64 -29.90 3.99 15.22
N LYS A 65 -30.83 4.02 16.17
CA LYS A 65 -30.52 3.63 17.55
C LYS A 65 -29.78 2.30 17.46
N PRO A 66 -28.69 2.10 18.23
CA PRO A 66 -27.94 0.85 18.18
C PRO A 66 -28.95 -0.29 18.30
N GLU A 67 -29.03 -1.11 17.25
CA GLU A 67 -29.83 -2.33 17.28
C GLU A 67 -29.24 -3.13 18.44
N GLY A 68 -30.05 -3.33 19.49
CA GLY A 68 -29.60 -3.98 20.71
C GLY A 68 -28.97 -5.32 20.34
N THR A 69 -27.72 -5.51 20.76
CA THR A 69 -27.09 -6.82 20.65
C THR A 69 -27.89 -7.81 21.48
N VAL A 70 -28.08 -9.02 20.94
CA VAL A 70 -28.73 -10.13 21.65
C VAL A 70 -27.93 -10.50 22.91
N PHE A 71 -26.63 -10.22 22.91
CA PHE A 71 -25.74 -10.45 24.04
C PHE A 71 -25.66 -9.23 24.95
N THR A 72 -25.90 -9.46 26.22
CA THR A 72 -25.71 -8.51 27.32
C THR A 72 -24.33 -8.67 27.94
N GLU A 73 -23.91 -7.68 28.73
CA GLU A 73 -22.63 -7.75 29.45
C GLU A 73 -22.61 -8.95 30.42
N GLU A 74 -23.76 -9.30 31.00
CA GLU A 74 -23.93 -10.47 31.85
C GLU A 74 -23.64 -11.78 31.11
N ASP A 75 -23.98 -11.86 29.81
CA ASP A 75 -23.69 -13.03 28.98
C ASP A 75 -22.17 -13.21 28.81
N PHE A 76 -21.43 -12.11 28.56
CA PHE A 76 -19.97 -12.16 28.46
C PHE A 76 -19.32 -12.62 29.77
N ARG A 77 -19.77 -12.10 30.91
CA ARG A 77 -19.24 -12.50 32.24
C ARG A 77 -19.56 -13.96 32.58
N LYS A 78 -20.65 -14.52 32.04
CA LYS A 78 -20.96 -15.95 32.15
C LYS A 78 -20.00 -16.77 31.30
N PHE A 79 -19.80 -16.38 30.04
CA PHE A 79 -18.85 -17.04 29.12
C PHE A 79 -17.42 -17.04 29.67
N GLU A 80 -16.94 -15.92 30.21
CA GLU A 80 -15.59 -15.82 30.77
C GLU A 80 -15.38 -16.78 31.95
N ARG A 81 -16.35 -16.86 32.88
CA ARG A 81 -16.29 -17.80 34.01
C ARG A 81 -16.32 -19.25 33.56
N GLU A 82 -17.16 -19.58 32.58
CA GLU A 82 -17.28 -20.95 32.06
C GLU A 82 -16.03 -21.38 31.28
N TYR A 83 -15.43 -20.48 30.51
CA TYR A 83 -14.29 -20.81 29.64
C TYR A 83 -12.94 -20.74 30.35
N PHE A 84 -12.71 -19.72 31.19
CA PHE A 84 -11.43 -19.51 31.87
C PHE A 84 -11.40 -20.05 33.30
N GLY A 85 -12.55 -20.44 33.88
CA GLY A 85 -12.63 -21.03 35.21
C GLY A 85 -12.15 -20.11 36.34
N ILE A 86 -12.06 -18.79 36.09
CA ILE A 86 -11.70 -17.80 37.09
C ILE A 86 -12.94 -17.57 37.96
N PRO A 87 -12.87 -17.81 39.29
CA PRO A 87 -14.02 -17.65 40.19
C PRO A 87 -14.54 -16.20 40.22
#